data_AF-A0A7W7SBK7-F1
#
_entry.id   AF-A0A7W7SBK7-F1
#
_cell.length_a   1.000
_cell.length_b   1.000
_cell.length_c   1.000
_cell.angle_alpha   90.00
_cell.angle_beta   90.00
_cell.angle_gamma   90.00
#
_symmetry.space_group_name_H-M   'P 1'
#
loop_
_entity.id
_entity.type
_entity.pdbx_description
1 polymer ?
#
loop_
_entity_poly.entity_id
_entity_poly.type
_entity_poly.pdbx_seq_one_letter_code
_entity_poly.pdbx_strand_id
1 'polypeptide(L)'
;MTDDRTHFLTGMRQFTDWLTANPDCPAPRDERILLFLATNQAVTEFATRYDLDPKADAEGNLSVNLTFGPIVYHVYGYVDFNAHCAASDERQARTWAAGQGLEIVAKPNDEPSQAPALSAGPEQPAAVTS
;
A
#
# COMPACT_ATOMS: atom_id res chain seq x y z
N MET A 1 17.69 1.35 13.07
CA MET A 1 16.54 0.45 12.80
C MET A 1 16.56 -0.80 13.69
N THR A 2 17.17 -0.75 14.88
CA THR A 2 17.31 -1.90 15.80
C THR A 2 16.30 -1.86 16.96
N ASP A 3 15.37 -0.91 16.95
CA ASP A 3 14.53 -0.57 18.11
C ASP A 3 13.15 -1.23 18.06
N ASP A 4 12.42 -1.12 16.94
CA ASP A 4 11.03 -1.59 16.84
C ASP A 4 10.88 -3.11 17.03
N ARG A 5 11.78 -3.90 16.42
CA ARG A 5 11.77 -5.37 16.57
C ARG A 5 12.06 -5.78 18.00
N THR A 6 12.99 -5.10 18.66
CA THR A 6 13.39 -5.40 20.04
C THR A 6 12.25 -5.08 21.01
N HIS A 7 11.60 -3.92 20.84
CA HIS A 7 10.41 -3.56 21.62
C HIS A 7 9.25 -4.52 21.39
N PHE A 8 8.97 -4.90 20.14
CA PHE A 8 7.92 -5.87 19.83
C PHE A 8 8.17 -7.23 20.51
N LEU A 9 9.39 -7.76 20.40
CA LEU A 9 9.76 -9.02 21.06
C LEU A 9 9.68 -8.92 22.59
N THR A 10 10.02 -7.77 23.16
CA THR A 10 9.92 -7.52 24.60
C THR A 10 8.45 -7.53 25.05
N GLY A 11 7.57 -6.84 24.32
CA GLY A 11 6.14 -6.84 24.59
C GLY A 11 5.51 -8.23 24.51
N MET A 12 5.88 -9.03 23.50
CA MET A 12 5.38 -10.41 23.36
C MET A 12 5.80 -11.30 24.55
N ARG A 13 7.00 -11.11 25.09
CA ARG A 13 7.46 -11.83 26.29
C ARG A 13 6.67 -11.39 27.53
N GLN A 14 6.55 -10.08 27.74
CA GLN A 14 5.76 -9.54 28.85
C GLN A 14 4.30 -10.02 28.82
N PHE A 15 3.70 -10.09 27.63
CA PHE A 15 2.35 -10.62 27.45
C PHE A 15 2.25 -12.10 27.84
N THR A 16 3.24 -12.90 27.44
CA THR A 16 3.33 -14.33 27.80
C THR A 16 3.49 -14.52 29.31
N ASP A 17 4.38 -13.74 29.94
CA ASP A 17 4.60 -13.75 31.39
C ASP A 17 3.32 -13.37 32.14
N TRP A 18 2.60 -12.36 31.65
CA TRP A 18 1.32 -11.92 32.24
C TRP A 18 0.23 -12.98 32.12
N LEU A 19 0.04 -13.61 30.95
CA LEU A 19 -0.93 -14.70 30.81
C LEU A 19 -0.60 -15.89 31.73
N THR A 20 0.69 -16.20 31.89
CA THR A 20 1.15 -17.25 32.79
C THR A 20 0.82 -16.92 34.25
N ALA A 21 0.95 -15.66 34.65
CA ALA A 21 0.63 -15.20 36.00
C ALA A 21 -0.87 -15.05 36.27
N ASN A 22 -1.72 -15.06 35.24
CA ASN A 22 -3.16 -14.81 35.33
C ASN A 22 -3.96 -15.95 34.66
N PRO A 23 -3.97 -17.18 35.23
CA PRO A 23 -4.53 -18.37 34.57
C PRO A 23 -6.06 -18.33 34.37
N ASP A 24 -6.77 -17.50 35.14
CA ASP A 24 -8.21 -17.32 34.99
C ASP A 24 -8.57 -16.40 33.82
N CYS A 25 -7.58 -15.71 33.23
CA CYS A 25 -7.79 -14.89 32.04
C CYS A 25 -7.89 -15.79 30.79
N PRO A 26 -8.94 -15.64 29.97
CA PRO A 26 -9.04 -16.38 28.71
C PRO A 26 -7.88 -16.06 27.77
N ALA A 27 -7.32 -17.10 27.13
CA ALA A 27 -6.37 -16.89 26.06
C ALA A 27 -7.07 -16.25 24.83
N PRO A 28 -6.40 -15.31 24.13
CA PRO A 28 -6.90 -14.77 22.88
C PRO A 28 -7.17 -15.87 21.85
N ARG A 29 -8.20 -15.67 21.02
CA ARG A 29 -8.57 -16.60 19.94
C ARG A 29 -8.57 -15.86 18.62
N ASP A 30 -8.18 -16.57 17.57
CA ASP A 30 -8.19 -16.07 16.18
C ASP A 30 -7.34 -14.80 15.97
N GLU A 31 -6.33 -14.61 16.80
CA GLU A 31 -5.47 -13.43 16.73
C GLU A 31 -4.57 -13.46 15.51
N ARG A 32 -4.47 -12.30 14.86
CA ARG A 32 -3.64 -12.10 13.68
C ARG A 32 -2.68 -10.94 13.88
N ILE A 33 -1.40 -11.23 13.73
CA ILE A 33 -0.35 -10.23 13.62
C ILE A 33 -0.15 -9.96 12.12
N LEU A 34 -0.38 -8.72 11.70
CA LEU A 34 -0.29 -8.30 10.31
C LEU A 34 1.14 -7.87 9.97
N LEU A 35 1.71 -8.45 8.91
CA LEU A 35 2.96 -7.99 8.31
C LEU A 35 2.69 -7.50 6.89
N PHE A 36 2.79 -6.18 6.72
CA PHE A 36 2.69 -5.53 5.43
C PHE A 36 4.05 -5.54 4.72
N LEU A 37 4.10 -6.07 3.48
CA LEU A 37 5.31 -6.12 2.65
C LEU A 37 5.23 -5.29 1.37
N ALA A 38 4.21 -4.44 1.21
CA ALA A 38 3.94 -3.59 0.04
C ALA A 38 3.65 -4.33 -1.27
N THR A 39 4.48 -5.27 -1.70
CA THR A 39 4.37 -5.91 -3.02
C THR A 39 4.17 -7.41 -2.94
N ASN A 40 3.47 -7.96 -3.94
CA ASN A 40 3.35 -9.40 -4.13
C ASN A 40 4.72 -10.10 -4.25
N GLN A 41 5.71 -9.46 -4.87
CA GLN A 41 7.05 -10.01 -4.99
C GLN A 41 7.68 -10.26 -3.61
N ALA A 42 7.58 -9.29 -2.70
CA ALA A 42 8.12 -9.43 -1.34
C ALA A 42 7.41 -10.55 -0.56
N VAL A 43 6.11 -10.77 -0.78
CA VAL A 43 5.37 -11.90 -0.21
C VAL A 43 5.89 -13.23 -0.76
N THR A 44 6.13 -13.35 -2.07
CA THR A 44 6.69 -14.57 -2.69
C THR A 44 8.09 -14.90 -2.17
N GLU A 45 8.94 -13.89 -2.02
CA GLU A 45 10.29 -14.04 -1.45
C GLU A 45 10.23 -14.50 0.02
N PHE A 46 9.31 -13.92 0.81
CA PHE A 46 9.05 -14.37 2.18
C PHE A 46 8.56 -15.81 2.20
N ALA A 47 7.55 -16.14 1.39
CA ALA A 47 6.95 -17.46 1.34
C ALA A 47 7.99 -18.54 0.96
N THR A 48 8.84 -18.26 -0.03
CA THR A 48 9.93 -19.15 -0.45
C THR A 48 10.93 -19.40 0.68
N ARG A 49 11.30 -18.35 1.43
CA ARG A 49 12.26 -18.47 2.54
C ARG A 49 11.75 -19.38 3.67
N TYR A 50 10.45 -19.45 3.87
CA TYR A 50 9.82 -20.20 4.95
C TYR A 50 9.03 -21.42 4.49
N ASP A 51 9.20 -21.83 3.22
CA ASP A 51 8.53 -22.98 2.60
C ASP A 51 6.98 -22.92 2.74
N LEU A 52 6.42 -21.76 2.40
CA LEU A 52 4.98 -21.50 2.48
C LEU A 52 4.38 -21.30 1.08
N ASP A 53 3.08 -21.59 0.96
CA ASP A 53 2.33 -21.43 -0.28
C ASP A 53 1.49 -20.12 -0.26
N PRO A 54 1.87 -19.08 -1.00
CA PRO A 54 1.13 -17.82 -1.03
C PRO A 54 -0.18 -17.98 -1.80
N LYS A 55 -1.24 -17.33 -1.31
CA LYS A 55 -2.58 -17.32 -1.91
C LYS A 55 -2.90 -15.94 -2.47
N ALA A 56 -3.40 -15.92 -3.70
CA ALA A 56 -3.99 -14.75 -4.32
C ALA A 56 -5.45 -14.59 -3.89
N ASP A 57 -5.87 -13.37 -3.58
CA ASP A 57 -7.29 -13.02 -3.46
C ASP A 57 -7.92 -12.70 -4.83
N ALA A 58 -9.17 -12.23 -4.84
CA ALA A 58 -9.90 -11.88 -6.06
C ALA A 58 -9.28 -10.69 -6.83
N GLU A 59 -8.48 -9.86 -6.16
CA GLU A 59 -7.79 -8.71 -6.74
C GLU A 59 -6.37 -9.07 -7.18
N GLY A 60 -5.93 -10.31 -6.91
CA GLY A 60 -4.60 -10.81 -7.21
C GLY A 60 -3.55 -10.45 -6.15
N ASN A 61 -3.95 -9.87 -5.02
CA ASN A 61 -3.04 -9.56 -3.92
C ASN A 61 -2.60 -10.87 -3.26
N LEU A 62 -1.31 -11.00 -2.96
CA LEU A 62 -0.75 -12.19 -2.34
C LEU A 62 -0.75 -12.05 -0.83
N SER A 63 -1.12 -13.15 -0.17
CA SER A 63 -0.93 -13.31 1.26
C SER A 63 -0.48 -14.72 1.62
N VAL A 64 0.18 -14.85 2.77
CA VAL A 64 0.57 -16.14 3.32
C VAL A 64 0.55 -16.09 4.84
N ASN A 65 0.25 -17.23 5.47
CA ASN A 65 0.16 -17.36 6.91
C ASN A 65 1.33 -18.19 7.45
N LEU A 66 2.05 -17.63 8.42
CA LEU A 66 2.91 -18.41 9.32
C LEU A 66 2.19 -18.53 10.66
N THR A 67 2.09 -19.73 11.22
CA THR A 67 1.27 -19.99 12.42
C THR A 67 2.11 -20.39 13.62
N PHE A 68 1.72 -19.90 14.81
CA PHE A 68 2.34 -20.21 16.10
C PHE A 68 1.22 -20.56 17.10
N GLY A 69 0.85 -21.84 17.17
CA GLY A 69 -0.38 -22.23 17.87
C GLY A 69 -1.60 -21.54 17.26
N PRO A 70 -2.45 -20.84 18.04
CA PRO A 70 -3.60 -20.10 17.51
C PRO A 70 -3.25 -18.74 16.89
N ILE A 71 -1.98 -18.29 16.98
CA ILE A 71 -1.56 -16.97 16.50
C ILE A 71 -1.17 -17.08 15.02
N VAL A 72 -1.76 -16.23 14.19
CA VAL A 72 -1.44 -16.14 12.76
C VAL A 72 -0.57 -14.91 12.48
N TYR A 73 0.63 -15.12 11.95
CA TYR A 73 1.44 -14.07 11.35
C TYR A 73 1.09 -13.98 9.86
N HIS A 74 0.17 -13.06 9.55
CA HIS A 74 -0.40 -12.90 8.21
C HIS A 74 0.42 -11.88 7.43
N VAL A 75 1.16 -12.40 6.45
CA VAL A 75 1.99 -11.61 5.56
C VAL A 75 1.19 -11.30 4.30
N TYR A 76 1.17 -10.05 3.89
CA TYR A 76 0.37 -9.62 2.73
C TYR A 76 1.06 -8.50 1.95
N GLY A 77 0.73 -8.43 0.67
CA GLY A 77 1.24 -7.46 -0.29
C GLY A 77 0.24 -7.24 -1.41
N TYR A 78 0.45 -6.20 -2.21
CA TYR A 78 -0.47 -5.80 -3.27
C TYR A 78 0.11 -6.03 -4.66
N VAL A 79 -0.78 -6.20 -5.64
CA VAL A 79 -0.42 -6.12 -7.06
C VAL A 79 0.08 -4.72 -7.40
N ASP A 80 -0.67 -3.70 -6.98
CA ASP A 80 -0.31 -2.29 -7.11
C ASP A 80 -0.68 -1.55 -5.81
N PHE A 81 0.33 -1.37 -4.95
CA PHE A 81 0.14 -0.68 -3.68
C PHE A 81 -0.20 0.81 -3.86
N ASN A 82 0.33 1.46 -4.91
CA ASN A 82 0.08 2.88 -5.13
C ASN A 82 -1.37 3.11 -5.57
N ALA A 83 -1.89 2.25 -6.47
CA ALA A 83 -3.29 2.27 -6.83
C ALA A 83 -4.20 1.98 -5.62
N HIS A 84 -3.82 1.04 -4.76
CA HIS A 84 -4.55 0.76 -3.51
C HIS A 84 -4.60 1.99 -2.59
N CYS A 85 -3.46 2.65 -2.37
CA CYS A 85 -3.39 3.89 -1.58
C CYS A 85 -4.25 5.00 -2.19
N ALA A 86 -4.12 5.25 -3.49
CA ALA A 86 -4.90 6.28 -4.18
C ALA A 86 -6.41 6.01 -4.07
N ALA A 87 -6.84 4.75 -4.21
CA ALA A 87 -8.23 4.35 -4.02
C ALA A 87 -8.70 4.52 -2.57
N SER A 88 -7.82 4.24 -1.58
CA SER A 88 -8.11 4.46 -0.17
C SER A 88 -8.25 5.94 0.16
N ASP A 89 -7.33 6.77 -0.33
CA ASP A 89 -7.34 8.22 -0.16
C ASP A 89 -8.60 8.83 -0.79
N GLU A 90 -8.97 8.39 -2.00
CA GLU A 90 -10.20 8.81 -2.67
C GLU A 90 -11.45 8.43 -1.86
N ARG A 91 -11.54 7.20 -1.33
CA ARG A 91 -12.65 6.79 -0.46
C ARG A 91 -12.70 7.62 0.82
N GLN A 92 -11.57 7.89 1.44
CA GLN A 92 -11.49 8.68 2.66
C GLN A 92 -11.91 10.13 2.39
N ALA A 93 -11.44 10.72 1.30
CA ALA A 93 -11.82 12.06 0.86
C ALA A 93 -13.32 12.16 0.62
N ARG A 94 -13.91 11.20 -0.10
CA ARG A 94 -15.37 11.15 -0.34
C ARG A 94 -16.17 10.99 0.95
N THR A 95 -15.72 10.11 1.84
CA THR A 95 -16.37 9.89 3.15
C THR A 95 -16.35 11.16 3.98
N TRP A 96 -15.21 11.86 4.03
CA TRP A 96 -15.07 13.13 4.72
C TRP A 96 -15.97 14.20 4.10
N ALA A 97 -15.97 14.36 2.78
CA ALA A 97 -16.78 15.35 2.06
C ALA A 97 -18.27 15.14 2.34
N ALA A 98 -18.75 13.88 2.24
CA ALA A 98 -20.12 13.52 2.58
C ALA A 98 -20.46 13.88 4.04
N GLY A 99 -19.54 13.65 4.98
CA GLY A 99 -19.68 14.05 6.38
C GLY A 99 -19.75 15.56 6.61
N GLN A 100 -19.24 16.36 5.66
CA GLN A 100 -19.33 17.83 5.67
C GLN A 100 -20.49 18.37 4.80
N GLY A 101 -21.29 17.49 4.17
CA GLY A 101 -22.31 17.90 3.20
C GLY A 101 -21.73 18.48 1.91
N LEU A 102 -20.49 18.13 1.57
CA LEU A 102 -19.77 18.54 0.37
C LEU A 102 -19.74 17.39 -0.66
N GLU A 103 -19.63 17.74 -1.94
CA GLU A 103 -19.48 16.78 -3.04
C GLU A 103 -18.13 16.97 -3.75
N ILE A 104 -17.39 15.88 -3.94
CA ILE A 104 -16.14 15.88 -4.72
C ILE A 104 -16.49 15.69 -6.21
N VAL A 105 -16.27 16.73 -6.99
CA VAL A 105 -16.41 16.74 -8.46
C VAL A 105 -15.05 16.67 -9.14
N ALA A 106 -14.97 15.94 -10.25
CA ALA A 106 -13.76 15.94 -11.08
C ALA A 106 -13.50 17.34 -11.61
N LYS A 107 -12.25 17.79 -11.58
CA LYS A 107 -11.87 19.04 -12.22
C LYS A 107 -12.15 18.91 -13.74
N PRO A 108 -12.79 19.89 -14.39
CA PRO A 108 -12.89 19.90 -15.84
C PRO A 108 -11.49 19.81 -16.45
N ASN A 109 -11.30 19.01 -17.50
CA ASN A 109 -10.06 19.02 -18.25
C ASN A 109 -9.85 20.43 -18.82
N ASP A 110 -8.78 21.11 -18.42
CA ASP A 110 -8.33 22.31 -19.11
C ASP A 110 -7.96 21.87 -20.54
N GLU A 111 -8.66 22.37 -21.57
CA GLU A 111 -8.26 22.18 -22.96
C GLU A 111 -6.79 22.59 -23.11
N PRO A 112 -5.98 21.89 -23.94
CA PRO A 112 -4.61 22.31 -24.17
C PRO A 112 -4.62 23.71 -24.76
N SER A 113 -4.19 24.69 -23.96
CA SER A 113 -3.94 26.06 -24.40
C SER A 113 -3.09 26.01 -25.65
N GLN A 114 -3.71 26.25 -26.82
CA GLN A 114 -2.97 26.40 -28.07
C GLN A 114 -1.96 27.53 -27.88
N ALA A 115 -0.68 27.18 -27.83
CA ALA A 115 0.40 28.15 -27.91
C ALA A 115 0.20 28.94 -29.22
N PRO A 116 0.29 30.29 -29.21
CA PRO A 116 0.11 31.06 -30.42
C PRO A 116 1.20 30.68 -31.43
N ALA A 117 0.76 30.29 -32.63
CA ALA A 117 1.64 29.99 -33.75
C ALA A 117 2.49 31.23 -34.08
N LEU A 118 3.79 31.14 -33.84
CA LEU A 118 4.78 32.07 -34.38
C LEU A 118 4.66 32.05 -35.91
N SER A 119 4.12 33.14 -36.45
CA SER A 119 3.98 33.36 -37.88
C SER A 119 5.36 33.40 -38.53
N ALA A 120 5.61 32.46 -39.44
CA ALA A 120 6.78 32.49 -40.32
C ALA A 120 6.71 33.75 -41.19
N GLY A 121 7.70 34.64 -41.03
CA GLY A 121 7.96 35.74 -41.96
C GLY A 121 8.58 35.22 -43.27
N PRO A 122 8.35 35.88 -44.41
CA PRO A 122 8.47 35.28 -45.73
C PRO A 122 9.91 35.17 -46.25
N GLU A 123 10.11 34.14 -47.07
CA GLU A 123 11.19 33.94 -48.06
C GLU A 123 11.44 35.19 -48.93
N GLN A 124 12.69 35.65 -49.10
CA GLN A 124 13.60 35.47 -50.26
C GLN A 124 14.04 36.85 -50.83
N PRO A 125 15.06 37.02 -51.73
CA PRO A 125 15.84 36.01 -52.48
C PRO A 125 17.38 36.24 -52.51
N ALA A 126 18.04 35.32 -53.22
CA ALA A 126 19.47 35.22 -53.52
C ALA A 126 20.02 36.26 -54.53
N ALA A 127 21.34 36.54 -54.44
CA ALA A 127 22.31 36.88 -55.51
C ALA A 127 23.58 37.45 -54.83
N VAL A 128 24.85 37.34 -55.28
CA VAL A 128 25.57 36.70 -56.37
C VAL A 128 27.06 36.75 -55.95
N THR A 129 27.85 35.82 -56.48
CA THR A 129 29.32 35.66 -56.38
C THR A 129 30.18 36.88 -56.69
N SER A 130 31.34 36.98 -56.01
CA SER A 130 32.69 36.99 -56.61
C SER A 130 33.72 36.57 -55.56
#